data_AF-A0A972KUV0-F1
#
_entry.id   AF-A0A972KUV0-F1
#
_cell.length_a   1.000
_cell.length_b   1.000
_cell.length_c   1.000
_cell.angle_alpha   90.00
_cell.angle_beta   90.00
_cell.angle_gamma   90.00
#
_symmetry.space_group_name_H-M   'P 1'
#
loop_
_entity.id
_entity.type
_entity.pdbx_description
1 polymer ?
#
loop_
_entity_poly.entity_id
_entity_poly.type
_entity_poly.pdbx_seq_one_letter_code
_entity_poly.pdbx_strand_id
1 'polypeptide(L)' 'MKQLQRSDLYSLENYAVIRDEFRAEVMLHKKNRFIQLGENLRLLFEDRLTMQYQVQEMLRIE' A
#
# COMPACT_ATOMS: atom_id res chain seq x y z
N MET A 1 -13.60 8.27 -2.75
CA MET A 1 -13.01 7.05 -2.16
C MET A 1 -13.58 6.83 -0.78
N LYS A 2 -13.88 5.59 -0.38
CA LYS A 2 -14.24 5.28 1.01
C LYS A 2 -13.02 5.50 1.90
N GLN A 3 -13.15 6.26 2.97
CA GLN A 3 -12.06 6.46 3.94
C GLN A 3 -11.65 5.14 4.58
N LEU A 4 -10.35 4.99 4.84
CA LEU A 4 -9.81 3.83 5.55
C LEU A 4 -10.13 3.96 7.04
N GLN A 5 -10.73 2.91 7.60
CA GLN A 5 -11.02 2.82 9.03
C GLN A 5 -10.08 1.80 9.68
N ARG A 6 -9.93 1.85 11.00
CA ARG A 6 -9.12 0.87 11.74
C ARG A 6 -9.59 -0.57 11.52
N SER A 7 -10.90 -0.78 11.40
CA SER A 7 -11.51 -2.09 11.12
C SER A 7 -11.17 -2.63 9.73
N ASP A 8 -10.63 -1.81 8.84
CA ASP A 8 -10.19 -2.23 7.52
C ASP A 8 -8.75 -2.74 7.50
N LEU A 9 -8.02 -2.58 8.62
CA LEU A 9 -6.64 -3.02 8.77
C LEU A 9 -6.61 -4.46 9.29
N TYR A 10 -5.71 -5.27 8.73
CA TYR A 10 -5.30 -6.55 9.31
C TYR A 10 -4.65 -6.34 10.68
N SER A 11 -4.81 -7.32 11.57
CA SER A 11 -3.96 -7.43 12.76
C SER A 11 -2.51 -7.70 12.35
N LEU A 12 -1.56 -7.46 13.26
CA LEU A 12 -0.15 -7.71 13.00
C LEU A 12 0.13 -9.18 12.64
N GLU A 13 -0.52 -10.15 13.32
CA GLU A 13 -0.33 -11.57 13.01
C GLU A 13 -0.87 -11.92 11.62
N ASN A 14 -2.09 -11.48 11.31
CA ASN A 14 -2.70 -11.74 10.00
C ASN A 14 -1.89 -11.08 8.89
N TYR A 15 -1.46 -9.84 9.10
CA TYR A 15 -0.63 -9.13 8.13
C TYR A 15 0.70 -9.85 7.89
N ALA A 16 1.36 -10.35 8.95
CA ALA A 16 2.61 -11.09 8.81
C ALA A 16 2.47 -12.34 7.94
N VAL A 17 1.34 -13.04 8.02
CA VAL A 17 1.05 -14.24 7.21
C VAL A 17 0.83 -13.88 5.73
N ILE A 18 0.02 -12.86 5.45
CA ILE A 18 -0.39 -12.53 4.07
C ILE A 18 0.53 -11.52 3.36
N ARG A 19 1.55 -11.01 4.06
CA ARG A 19 2.32 -9.84 3.63
C ARG A 19 2.87 -9.96 2.22
N ASP A 20 3.46 -11.10 1.89
CA ASP A 20 4.14 -11.27 0.59
C ASP A 20 3.15 -11.27 -0.57
N GLU A 21 1.99 -11.91 -0.40
CA GLU A 21 0.91 -11.90 -1.37
C GLU A 21 0.32 -10.49 -1.52
N PHE A 22 0.01 -9.83 -0.40
CA PHE A 22 -0.55 -8.48 -0.40
C PHE A 22 0.42 -7.46 -1.00
N ARG A 23 1.72 -7.60 -0.73
CA ARG A 23 2.76 -6.78 -1.36
C ARG A 23 2.79 -7.00 -2.87
N ALA A 24 2.71 -8.25 -3.34
CA ALA A 24 2.69 -8.55 -4.76
C ALA A 24 1.48 -7.91 -5.47
N GLU A 25 0.29 -8.01 -4.85
CA GLU A 25 -0.94 -7.35 -5.32
C GLU A 25 -0.74 -5.83 -5.43
N VAL A 26 -0.23 -5.19 -4.38
CA VAL A 26 0.00 -3.74 -4.34
C VAL A 26 1.02 -3.31 -5.40
N MET A 27 2.10 -4.07 -5.61
CA MET A 27 3.10 -3.74 -6.64
C MET A 27 2.53 -3.84 -8.05
N LEU A 28 1.72 -4.86 -8.32
CA LEU A 28 1.01 -5.00 -9.58
C LEU A 28 0.06 -3.82 -9.81
N HIS A 29 -0.67 -3.43 -8.77
CA HIS A 29 -1.59 -2.29 -8.80
C HIS A 29 -0.88 -0.95 -9.02
N LYS A 30 0.27 -0.75 -8.37
CA LYS A 30 1.08 0.48 -8.52
C LYS A 30 1.65 0.65 -9.93
N LYS A 31 1.83 -0.43 -10.71
CA LYS A 31 2.45 -0.40 -12.04
C LYS A 31 1.84 0.65 -12.97
N ASN A 32 0.51 0.80 -12.94
CA ASN A 32 -0.22 1.72 -13.82
C ASN A 32 -0.56 3.06 -13.13
N ARG A 33 0.03 3.35 -11.96
CA ARG A 33 -0.27 4.53 -11.12
C ARG A 33 0.92 5.46 -10.96
N PHE A 34 2.01 5.19 -11.66
CA PHE A 34 3.18 6.06 -11.64
C PHE A 34 3.19 7.00 -12.85
N ILE A 35 3.49 8.27 -12.59
CA ILE A 35 3.87 9.23 -13.62
C ILE A 35 5.29 9.70 -13.31
N GLN A 36 6.17 9.56 -14.28
CA GLN A 36 7.51 10.13 -14.21
C GLN A 36 7.45 11.59 -14.66
N LEU A 37 8.01 12.49 -13.84
CA LEU A 37 8.12 13.91 -14.13
C LEU A 37 9.60 14.28 -14.25
N GLY A 38 10.09 14.29 -15.48
CA GLY A 38 11.51 14.47 -15.76
C GLY A 38 12.38 13.34 -15.21
N GLU A 39 13.62 13.65 -14.84
CA GLU A 39 14.60 12.64 -14.43
C GLU A 39 14.55 12.31 -12.93
N ASN A 40 14.13 13.28 -12.10
CA ASN A 40 14.32 13.22 -10.65
C ASN A 40 13.04 13.02 -9.85
N LEU A 41 11.86 13.05 -10.50
CA LEU A 41 10.58 12.99 -9.79
C LEU A 41 9.69 11.90 -10.36
N ARG A 42 9.04 11.18 -9.44
CA ARG A 42 7.96 10.25 -9.75
C ARG A 42 6.79 10.55 -8.83
N LEU A 43 5.62 10.69 -9.42
CA LEU A 43 4.36 10.77 -8.70
C LEU A 43 3.71 9.40 -8.67
N LEU A 44 3.21 9.00 -7.51
CA LEU A 44 2.33 7.85 -7.36
C LEU A 44 0.93 8.36 -7.07
N PHE A 45 -0.03 7.96 -7.90
CA PHE A 45 -1.44 8.22 -7.64
C PHE A 45 -1.94 7.22 -6.60
N GLU A 46 -2.01 7.69 -5.35
CA GLU A 46 -2.46 6.88 -4.23
C GLU A 46 -3.96 6.59 -4.32
N ASP A 47 -4.35 5.40 -3.89
CA ASP A 47 -5.72 5.02 -3.64
C ASP A 47 -5.84 4.23 -2.34
N ARG A 48 -6.99 3.61 -2.11
CA ARG A 48 -7.26 2.97 -0.82
C ARG A 48 -6.33 1.78 -0.59
N LEU A 49 -6.00 1.02 -1.65
CA LEU A 49 -5.14 -0.15 -1.54
C LEU A 49 -3.70 0.26 -1.23
N THR A 50 -3.19 1.27 -1.92
CA THR A 50 -1.83 1.74 -1.69
C THR A 50 -1.67 2.40 -0.32
N MET A 51 -2.66 3.17 0.14
CA MET A 51 -2.69 3.76 1.48
C MET A 51 -2.79 2.68 2.58
N GLN A 52 -3.65 1.66 2.41
CA GLN A 52 -3.76 0.55 3.36
C GLN A 52 -2.43 -0.19 3.50
N TYR A 53 -1.75 -0.44 2.39
CA TYR A 53 -0.41 -1.05 2.39
C TYR A 53 0.63 -0.21 3.13
N GLN A 54 0.67 1.11 2.87
CA GLN A 54 1.61 2.01 3.55
C GLN A 54 1.39 2.03 5.07
N VAL A 55 0.13 2.11 5.52
CA VAL A 55 -0.19 2.08 6.95
C VAL A 55 0.23 0.75 7.58
N GLN A 56 -0.02 -0.37 6.93
CA GLN A 56 0.37 -1.69 7.43
C GLN A 56 1.89 -1.88 7.52
N GLU A 57 2.64 -1.42 6.51
CA GLU A 57 4.11 -1.51 6.56
C GLU A 57 4.69 -0.63 7.67
N MET A 58 4.08 0.51 7.98
CA MET A 58 4.48 1.34 9.14
C MET A 58 4.20 0.61 10.46
N LEU A 59 2.97 0.11 10.66
CA LEU A 59 2.58 -0.62 11.87
C LEU A 59 3.41 -1.88 12.13
N ARG A 60 3.95 -2.51 11.08
CA ARG A 60 4.82 -3.69 11.18
C ARG A 60 6.24 -3.34 11.68
N ILE A 61 6.72 -2.13 11.41
CA ILE A 61 8.10 -1.70 11.71
C ILE A 61 8.20 -1.12 13.13
N GLU A 62 7.12 -0.56 13.66
CA GLU A 62 7.00 -0.10 15.05
C GLU A 62 6.99 -1.25 16.06
#